data_AF-A0A089QHU9-F1
#
_entry.id   AF-A0A089QHU9-F1
#
_cell.length_a   1.000
_cell.length_b   1.000
_cell.length_c   1.000
_cell.angle_alpha   90.00
_cell.angle_beta   90.00
_cell.angle_gamma   90.00
#
_symmetry.space_group_name_H-M   'P 1'
#
loop_
_entity.id
_entity.type
_entity.pdbx_description
1 polymer ?
#
loop_
_entity_poly.entity_id
_entity_poly.type
_entity_poly.pdbx_seq_one_letter_code
_entity_poly.pdbx_strand_id
1 'polypeptide(L)'
;MTKLKISEFSHWNSGDVLQNIVRGPYAEWLIHHALGIDTGEHRYPWAEFDVSYKNTGLEVKAAAYFQRWEQKKPSIVFPTPKKQRNGAGFVFCLLGQEDDWITRREPDPLDMSEWIFWVVATKDLPESESISLIPFKKLYGEGIRFDEIRAEVDKLIN
;
A
#
# COMPACT_ATOMS: atom_id res chain seq x y z
N MET A 1 -22.54 34.46 -6.83
CA MET A 1 -21.72 33.93 -5.71
C MET A 1 -20.86 32.81 -6.26
N THR A 2 -19.58 32.79 -5.93
CA THR A 2 -18.67 31.70 -6.35
C THR A 2 -18.84 30.51 -5.41
N LYS A 3 -19.04 29.31 -5.95
CA LYS A 3 -19.12 28.05 -5.20
C LYS A 3 -17.93 27.17 -5.60
N LEU A 4 -17.04 26.87 -4.67
CA LEU A 4 -15.92 25.95 -4.88
C LEU A 4 -16.41 24.50 -4.77
N LYS A 5 -15.81 23.58 -5.55
CA LYS A 5 -16.19 22.16 -5.53
C LYS A 5 -15.24 21.37 -4.66
N ILE A 6 -15.78 20.48 -3.82
CA ILE A 6 -14.95 19.59 -3.01
C ILE A 6 -14.01 18.73 -3.86
N SER A 7 -14.43 18.34 -5.07
CA SER A 7 -13.59 17.58 -6.02
C SER A 7 -12.33 18.34 -6.47
N GLU A 8 -12.39 19.67 -6.59
CA GLU A 8 -11.23 20.50 -6.94
C GLU A 8 -10.22 20.51 -5.79
N PHE A 9 -10.71 20.64 -4.55
CA PHE A 9 -9.87 20.52 -3.36
C PHE A 9 -9.28 19.11 -3.22
N SER A 10 -10.09 18.06 -3.42
CA SER A 10 -9.63 16.66 -3.36
C SER A 10 -8.52 16.39 -4.38
N HIS A 11 -8.67 16.88 -5.62
CA HIS A 11 -7.63 16.73 -6.64
C HIS A 11 -6.35 17.49 -6.26
N TRP A 12 -6.46 18.73 -5.77
CA TRP A 12 -5.30 19.50 -5.32
C TRP A 12 -4.58 18.86 -4.12
N ASN A 13 -5.32 18.33 -3.14
CA ASN A 13 -4.75 17.77 -1.92
C ASN A 13 -4.24 16.32 -2.08
N SER A 14 -4.91 15.52 -2.89
CA SER A 14 -4.71 14.06 -2.96
C SER A 14 -4.58 13.50 -4.37
N GLY A 15 -4.52 14.35 -5.40
CA GLY A 15 -4.33 13.91 -6.79
C GLY A 15 -2.93 13.39 -7.09
N ASP A 16 -1.94 13.68 -6.25
CA ASP A 16 -0.55 13.23 -6.41
C ASP A 16 -0.23 12.03 -5.51
N VAL A 17 -0.53 10.82 -6.00
CA VAL A 17 -0.31 9.56 -5.27
C VAL A 17 1.18 9.26 -5.02
N LEU A 18 2.11 9.91 -5.74
CA LEU A 18 3.54 9.73 -5.51
C LEU A 18 4.02 10.38 -4.20
N GLN A 19 3.19 11.23 -3.58
CA GLN A 19 3.40 11.71 -2.21
C GLN A 19 3.16 10.59 -1.19
N ASN A 20 4.04 10.45 -0.20
CA ASN A 20 3.90 9.42 0.85
C ASN A 20 2.60 9.54 1.64
N ILE A 21 2.16 10.77 1.91
CA ILE A 21 0.94 11.02 2.68
C ILE A 21 -0.32 10.62 1.92
N VAL A 22 -0.27 10.54 0.58
CA VAL A 22 -1.38 10.13 -0.29
C VAL A 22 -1.29 8.64 -0.64
N ARG A 23 -0.08 8.13 -0.88
CA ARG A 23 0.15 6.76 -1.32
C ARG A 23 -0.38 5.70 -0.37
N GLY A 24 -0.21 5.89 0.94
CA GLY A 24 -0.72 4.97 1.96
C GLY A 24 -2.24 4.81 1.87
N PRO A 25 -3.02 5.91 2.02
CA PRO A 25 -4.47 5.89 1.82
C PRO A 25 -4.91 5.35 0.45
N TYR A 26 -4.18 5.65 -0.62
CA TYR A 26 -4.49 5.12 -1.95
C TYR A 26 -4.30 3.60 -2.02
N ALA A 27 -3.21 3.07 -1.45
CA ALA A 27 -2.99 1.63 -1.37
C ALA A 27 -4.07 0.93 -0.53
N GLU A 28 -4.48 1.50 0.60
CA GLU A 28 -5.62 1.01 1.38
C GLU A 28 -6.90 0.92 0.53
N TRP A 29 -7.20 1.96 -0.24
CA TRP A 29 -8.32 1.99 -1.17
C TRP A 29 -8.21 0.92 -2.26
N LEU A 30 -7.01 0.67 -2.81
CA LEU A 30 -6.76 -0.43 -3.75
C LEU A 30 -7.07 -1.79 -3.13
N ILE A 31 -6.67 -2.03 -1.88
CA ILE A 31 -6.93 -3.32 -1.22
C ILE A 31 -8.43 -3.54 -0.98
N HIS A 32 -9.19 -2.49 -0.63
CA HIS A 32 -10.65 -2.59 -0.58
C HIS A 32 -11.23 -3.02 -1.93
N HIS A 33 -10.75 -2.45 -3.04
CA HIS A 33 -11.21 -2.81 -4.39
C HIS A 33 -10.86 -4.25 -4.75
N ALA A 34 -9.64 -4.69 -4.47
CA ALA A 34 -9.21 -6.07 -4.70
C ALA A 34 -10.10 -7.07 -3.93
N LEU A 35 -10.49 -6.72 -2.71
CA LEU A 35 -11.36 -7.52 -1.84
C LEU A 35 -12.86 -7.29 -2.08
N GLY A 36 -13.24 -6.37 -2.98
CA GLY A 36 -14.64 -6.07 -3.31
C GLY A 36 -15.41 -5.51 -2.11
N ILE A 37 -14.73 -4.73 -1.27
CA ILE A 37 -15.27 -4.06 -0.10
C ILE A 37 -15.67 -2.64 -0.52
N ASP A 38 -16.87 -2.22 -0.15
CA ASP A 38 -17.29 -0.83 -0.31
C ASP A 38 -16.46 0.07 0.62
N THR A 39 -15.76 1.04 0.04
CA THR A 39 -14.93 2.00 0.78
C THR A 39 -15.74 3.08 1.49
N GLY A 40 -17.02 3.21 1.17
CA GLY A 40 -17.86 4.33 1.59
C GLY A 40 -17.40 5.66 0.98
N GLU A 41 -17.94 6.76 1.51
CA GLU A 41 -17.67 8.12 1.01
C GLU A 41 -16.35 8.69 1.55
N HIS A 42 -15.94 8.30 2.76
CA HIS A 42 -14.78 8.85 3.46
C HIS A 42 -13.96 7.78 4.16
N ARG A 43 -12.64 7.92 4.09
CA ARG A 43 -11.69 7.09 4.85
C ARG A 43 -11.84 7.36 6.35
N TYR A 44 -11.82 6.31 7.17
CA TYR A 44 -11.76 6.41 8.63
C TYR A 44 -10.36 6.09 9.14
N PRO A 45 -9.48 7.10 9.34
CA PRO A 45 -8.07 6.86 9.67
C PRO A 45 -7.82 6.31 11.08
N TRP A 46 -8.88 6.20 11.90
CA TRP A 46 -8.82 5.70 13.28
C TRP A 46 -9.45 4.31 13.42
N ALA A 47 -9.70 3.63 12.30
CA ALA A 47 -10.12 2.23 12.31
C ALA A 47 -9.08 1.37 13.03
N GLU A 48 -9.53 0.27 13.64
CA GLU A 48 -8.64 -0.69 14.30
C GLU A 48 -7.63 -1.31 13.33
N PHE A 49 -8.05 -1.49 12.08
CA PHE A 49 -7.24 -2.01 10.97
C PHE A 49 -7.47 -1.15 9.73
N ASP A 50 -6.47 -1.07 8.85
CA ASP A 50 -6.60 -0.38 7.56
C ASP A 50 -7.69 -1.03 6.68
N VAL A 51 -7.84 -2.36 6.74
CA VAL A 51 -8.89 -3.11 6.01
C VAL A 51 -9.51 -4.17 6.92
N SER A 52 -10.84 -4.23 6.95
CA SER A 52 -11.61 -5.29 7.63
C SER A 52 -12.28 -6.20 6.60
N TYR A 53 -11.99 -7.51 6.63
CA TYR A 53 -12.50 -8.48 5.66
C TYR A 53 -12.82 -9.82 6.32
N LYS A 54 -14.05 -10.34 6.14
CA LYS A 54 -14.52 -11.63 6.70
C LYS A 54 -14.15 -11.82 8.18
N ASN A 55 -14.43 -10.81 9.02
CA ASN A 55 -14.13 -10.77 10.46
C ASN A 55 -12.64 -10.74 10.84
N THR A 56 -11.79 -10.42 9.87
CA THR A 56 -10.34 -10.32 10.07
C THR A 56 -9.84 -8.92 9.74
N GLY A 57 -8.87 -8.44 10.52
CA GLY A 57 -8.14 -7.20 10.28
C GLY A 57 -6.87 -7.39 9.45
N LEU A 58 -6.63 -6.49 8.51
CA LEU A 58 -5.41 -6.39 7.72
C LEU A 58 -4.82 -4.97 7.81
N GLU A 59 -3.50 -4.91 7.88
CA GLU A 59 -2.71 -3.67 7.85
C GLU A 59 -2.12 -3.44 6.45
N VAL A 60 -2.19 -2.23 5.92
CA VAL A 60 -1.67 -1.91 4.58
C VAL A 60 -0.43 -1.04 4.70
N LYS A 61 0.62 -1.38 3.94
CA LYS A 61 1.90 -0.64 3.95
C LYS A 61 2.33 -0.37 2.53
N ALA A 62 2.58 0.90 2.20
CA ALA A 62 2.87 1.32 0.83
C ALA A 62 4.25 1.96 0.69
N ALA A 63 4.98 1.56 -0.34
CA ALA A 63 6.26 2.13 -0.76
C ALA A 63 6.29 2.35 -2.27
N ALA A 64 7.32 3.02 -2.78
CA ALA A 64 7.48 3.27 -4.22
C ALA A 64 8.95 3.44 -4.58
N TYR A 65 9.32 3.06 -5.79
CA TYR A 65 10.66 3.31 -6.35
C TYR A 65 10.89 4.79 -6.64
N PHE A 66 9.88 5.46 -7.20
CA PHE A 66 9.90 6.89 -7.44
C PHE A 66 9.12 7.64 -6.35
N GLN A 67 9.70 8.72 -5.80
CA GLN A 67 9.09 9.53 -4.75
C GLN A 67 9.30 11.02 -5.04
N ARG A 68 8.30 11.84 -4.70
CA ARG A 68 8.30 13.29 -5.00
C ARG A 68 9.37 14.07 -4.24
N TRP A 69 9.71 13.67 -3.02
CA TRP A 69 10.76 14.33 -2.24
C TRP A 69 12.14 13.88 -2.72
N GLU A 70 13.09 14.81 -2.70
CA GLU A 70 14.45 14.53 -3.14
C GLU A 70 15.12 13.49 -2.25
N GLN A 71 15.79 12.53 -2.88
CA GLN A 71 16.59 11.50 -2.21
C GLN A 71 17.97 11.43 -2.84
N LYS A 72 18.96 11.06 -2.02
CA LYS A 72 20.32 10.78 -2.52
C LYS A 72 20.40 9.44 -3.28
N LYS A 73 19.51 8.50 -2.94
CA LYS A 73 19.36 7.17 -3.56
C LYS A 73 17.97 6.61 -3.20
N PRO A 74 17.41 5.67 -3.98
CA PRO A 74 16.19 4.96 -3.59
C PRO A 74 16.38 4.30 -2.23
N SER A 75 15.45 4.55 -1.32
CA SER A 75 15.40 3.85 -0.03
C SER A 75 14.00 3.33 0.22
N ILE A 76 13.74 2.11 -0.29
CA ILE A 76 12.46 1.43 -0.13
C ILE A 76 12.52 0.58 1.14
N VAL A 77 11.74 1.00 2.12
CA VAL A 77 11.63 0.35 3.43
C VAL A 77 10.16 0.16 3.74
N PHE A 78 9.78 -1.06 4.08
CA PHE A 78 8.47 -1.35 4.61
C PHE A 78 8.48 -1.26 6.14
N PRO A 79 7.52 -0.53 6.74
CA PRO A 79 7.29 -0.59 8.17
C PRO A 79 6.63 -1.93 8.55
N THR A 80 7.12 -2.56 9.62
CA THR A 80 6.59 -3.79 10.23
C THR A 80 6.34 -3.59 11.74
N PRO A 81 5.61 -2.53 12.16
CA PRO A 81 5.58 -2.07 13.54
C PRO A 81 4.89 -3.09 14.45
N LYS A 82 5.47 -3.35 15.63
CA LYS A 82 4.94 -4.39 16.54
C LYS A 82 3.54 -4.05 17.06
N LYS A 83 3.25 -2.76 17.27
CA LYS A 83 1.95 -2.27 17.76
C LYS A 83 0.77 -2.52 16.82
N GLN A 84 1.01 -2.83 15.54
CA GLN A 84 -0.03 -3.10 14.54
C GLN A 84 -0.20 -4.61 14.28
N ARG A 85 0.48 -5.47 15.05
CA ARG A 85 0.45 -6.94 14.87
C ARG A 85 -0.73 -7.60 15.59
N ASN A 86 -1.90 -6.96 15.54
CA ASN A 86 -3.12 -7.45 16.20
C ASN A 86 -4.10 -8.11 15.21
N GLY A 87 -3.94 -7.87 13.90
CA GLY A 87 -4.74 -8.47 12.83
C GLY A 87 -4.13 -9.78 12.31
N ALA A 88 -4.75 -10.38 11.29
CA ALA A 88 -4.24 -11.63 10.71
C ALA A 88 -2.99 -11.42 9.85
N GLY A 89 -2.85 -10.26 9.21
CA GLY A 89 -1.69 -10.00 8.37
C GLY A 89 -1.61 -8.61 7.79
N PHE A 90 -0.64 -8.47 6.89
CA PHE A 90 -0.26 -7.23 6.25
C PHE A 90 -0.34 -7.40 4.74
N VAL A 91 -0.77 -6.35 4.05
CA VAL A 91 -0.66 -6.21 2.60
C VAL A 91 0.37 -5.13 2.30
N PHE A 92 1.53 -5.54 1.79
CA PHE A 92 2.59 -4.63 1.35
C PHE A 92 2.37 -4.29 -0.12
N CYS A 93 2.44 -3.00 -0.46
CA CYS A 93 2.19 -2.47 -1.78
C CYS A 93 3.41 -1.68 -2.26
N LEU A 94 3.96 -2.03 -3.43
CA LEU A 94 5.09 -1.34 -4.04
C LEU A 94 4.67 -0.77 -5.39
N LEU A 95 4.84 0.54 -5.57
CA LEU A 95 4.59 1.23 -6.83
C LEU A 95 5.88 1.46 -7.63
N GLY A 96 5.82 1.15 -8.92
CA GLY A 96 6.88 1.34 -9.90
C GLY A 96 7.93 0.22 -9.89
N GLN A 97 9.03 0.48 -10.57
CA GLN A 97 10.12 -0.45 -10.84
C GLN A 97 11.50 0.20 -10.63
N GLU A 98 12.54 -0.63 -10.57
CA GLU A 98 13.90 -0.23 -10.17
C GLU A 98 14.49 0.93 -10.98
N ASP A 99 14.25 0.93 -12.29
CA ASP A 99 14.79 1.94 -13.20
C ASP A 99 14.08 3.29 -13.12
N ASP A 100 12.91 3.39 -12.47
CA ASP A 100 12.10 4.61 -12.44
C ASP A 100 12.81 5.78 -11.80
N TRP A 101 13.53 5.50 -10.71
CA TRP A 101 14.33 6.52 -10.04
C TRP A 101 15.47 7.03 -10.92
N ILE A 102 16.17 6.11 -11.61
CA ILE A 102 17.34 6.41 -12.43
C ILE A 102 16.91 7.21 -13.66
N THR A 103 15.83 6.77 -14.31
CA THR A 103 15.26 7.35 -15.52
C THR A 103 14.37 8.56 -15.25
N ARG A 104 14.05 8.84 -13.97
CA ARG A 104 13.06 9.83 -13.54
C ARG A 104 11.68 9.61 -14.17
N ARG A 105 11.35 8.35 -14.47
CA ARG A 105 10.03 7.95 -14.93
C ARG A 105 9.07 7.96 -13.73
N GLU A 106 7.96 8.66 -13.87
CA GLU A 106 6.88 8.62 -12.89
C GLU A 106 5.99 7.41 -13.18
N PRO A 107 5.83 6.45 -12.24
CA PRO A 107 4.92 5.33 -12.42
C PRO A 107 3.46 5.82 -12.36
N ASP A 108 2.58 5.20 -13.16
CA ASP A 108 1.15 5.51 -13.14
C ASP A 108 0.46 4.75 -11.99
N PRO A 109 0.01 5.43 -10.93
CA PRO A 109 -0.67 4.76 -9.81
C PRO A 109 -2.03 4.16 -10.19
N LEU A 110 -2.61 4.53 -11.33
CA LEU A 110 -3.88 3.99 -11.82
C LEU A 110 -3.70 2.70 -12.64
N ASP A 111 -2.49 2.43 -13.12
CA ASP A 111 -2.16 1.19 -13.83
C ASP A 111 -1.77 0.10 -12.83
N MET A 112 -2.59 -0.94 -12.70
CA MET A 112 -2.34 -2.02 -11.73
C MET A 112 -1.15 -2.91 -12.11
N SER A 113 -0.61 -2.81 -13.34
CA SER A 113 0.64 -3.47 -13.72
C SER A 113 1.88 -2.79 -13.15
N GLU A 114 1.75 -1.53 -12.71
CA GLU A 114 2.81 -0.76 -12.02
C GLU A 114 2.89 -1.07 -10.51
N TRP A 115 1.99 -1.91 -9.99
CA TRP A 115 1.96 -2.29 -8.58
C TRP A 115 2.35 -3.75 -8.37
N ILE A 116 3.13 -3.98 -7.32
CA ILE A 116 3.46 -5.31 -6.81
C ILE A 116 2.99 -5.42 -5.37
N PHE A 117 2.39 -6.55 -5.02
CA PHE A 117 1.79 -6.79 -3.72
C PHE A 117 2.40 -8.00 -3.00
N TRP A 118 2.29 -8.02 -1.67
CA TRP A 118 2.57 -9.20 -0.85
C TRP A 118 1.55 -9.29 0.26
N VAL A 119 0.98 -10.48 0.46
CA VAL A 119 0.12 -10.82 1.60
C VAL A 119 0.96 -11.63 2.57
N VAL A 120 1.18 -11.12 3.78
CA VAL A 120 2.06 -11.74 4.78
C VAL A 120 1.31 -11.87 6.10
N ALA A 121 1.30 -13.07 6.68
CA ALA A 121 0.69 -13.27 7.99
C ALA A 121 1.45 -12.50 9.07
N THR A 122 0.72 -12.00 10.07
CA THR A 122 1.32 -11.26 11.19
C THR A 122 2.41 -12.07 11.91
N LYS A 123 2.20 -13.39 12.02
CA LYS A 123 3.16 -14.34 12.64
C LYS A 123 4.45 -14.53 11.85
N ASP A 124 4.44 -14.23 10.55
CA ASP A 124 5.56 -14.44 9.63
C ASP A 124 6.38 -13.15 9.41
N LEU A 125 6.01 -12.06 10.08
CA LEU A 125 6.78 -10.81 10.07
C LEU A 125 8.11 -10.95 10.83
N PRO A 126 9.17 -10.25 10.38
CA PRO A 126 10.45 -10.25 11.10
C PRO A 126 10.30 -9.60 12.48
N GLU A 127 11.25 -9.85 13.38
CA GLU A 127 11.27 -9.17 14.70
C GLU A 127 11.54 -7.66 14.60
N SER A 128 12.15 -7.20 13.52
CA SER A 128 12.40 -5.78 13.28
C SER A 128 11.10 -5.03 13.01
N GLU A 129 11.09 -3.73 13.33
CA GLU A 129 9.95 -2.83 13.05
C GLU A 129 9.99 -2.21 11.65
N SER A 130 11.02 -2.55 10.87
CA SER A 130 11.09 -2.26 9.46
C SER A 130 12.00 -3.24 8.74
N ILE A 131 11.91 -3.28 7.41
CA ILE A 131 12.73 -4.11 6.54
C ILE A 131 12.91 -3.42 5.17
N SER A 132 14.12 -3.43 4.63
CA SER A 132 14.40 -2.89 3.29
C SER A 132 13.97 -3.86 2.19
N LEU A 133 13.76 -3.35 0.97
CA LEU A 133 13.17 -4.15 -0.11
C LEU A 133 13.96 -5.42 -0.46
N ILE A 134 15.30 -5.36 -0.52
CA ILE A 134 16.13 -6.53 -0.88
C ILE A 134 15.93 -7.71 0.09
N PRO A 135 16.12 -7.55 1.42
CA PRO A 135 15.85 -8.64 2.36
C PRO A 135 14.36 -9.00 2.42
N PHE A 136 13.45 -8.06 2.18
CA PHE A 136 12.01 -8.35 2.10
C PHE A 136 11.69 -9.32 0.96
N LYS A 137 12.17 -9.05 -0.26
CA LYS A 137 12.01 -9.95 -1.42
C LYS A 137 12.69 -11.30 -1.20
N LYS A 138 13.81 -11.34 -0.46
CA LYS A 138 14.45 -12.61 -0.09
C LYS A 138 13.58 -13.47 0.83
N LEU A 139 12.78 -12.86 1.71
CA LEU A 139 11.88 -13.59 2.62
C LEU A 139 10.57 -14.01 1.95
N TYR A 140 9.99 -13.13 1.14
CA TYR A 140 8.61 -13.27 0.65
C TYR A 140 8.47 -13.42 -0.87
N GLY A 141 9.60 -13.45 -1.60
CA GLY A 141 9.62 -13.57 -3.06
C GLY A 141 9.34 -12.25 -3.80
N GLU A 142 9.08 -12.36 -5.10
CA GLU A 142 8.91 -11.22 -6.01
C GLU A 142 7.55 -10.50 -5.89
N GLY A 143 6.58 -11.12 -5.20
CA GLY A 143 5.24 -10.56 -5.01
C GLY A 143 4.19 -11.11 -5.97
N ILE A 144 2.99 -10.56 -5.88
CA ILE A 144 1.80 -10.95 -6.64
C ILE A 144 1.19 -9.74 -7.34
N ARG A 145 0.36 -10.00 -8.35
CA ARG A 145 -0.42 -8.97 -9.04
C ARG A 145 -1.68 -8.57 -8.27
N PHE A 146 -2.27 -7.45 -8.67
CA PHE A 146 -3.50 -6.92 -8.08
C PHE A 146 -4.67 -7.94 -8.07
N ASP A 147 -4.86 -8.69 -9.15
CA ASP A 147 -5.95 -9.64 -9.31
C ASP A 147 -5.78 -10.92 -8.47
N GLU A 148 -4.59 -11.15 -7.90
CA GLU A 148 -4.28 -12.30 -7.06
C GLU A 148 -4.51 -12.02 -5.56
N ILE A 149 -4.62 -10.74 -5.16
CA ILE A 149 -4.72 -10.32 -3.75
C ILE A 149 -5.85 -11.02 -3.01
N ARG A 150 -7.05 -11.11 -3.61
CA ARG A 150 -8.20 -11.76 -2.94
C ARG A 150 -7.90 -13.22 -2.62
N ALA A 151 -7.34 -13.95 -3.58
CA ALA A 151 -7.05 -15.36 -3.40
C ALA A 151 -6.00 -15.58 -2.28
N GLU A 152 -4.97 -14.75 -2.22
CA GLU A 152 -3.95 -14.82 -1.17
C GLU A 152 -4.48 -14.40 0.20
N VAL A 153 -5.33 -13.37 0.28
CA VAL A 153 -6.02 -12.99 1.52
C VAL A 153 -6.96 -14.10 1.99
N ASP A 154 -7.73 -14.71 1.09
CA ASP A 154 -8.60 -15.83 1.43
C ASP A 154 -7.79 -17.04 1.96
N LYS A 155 -6.60 -17.33 1.40
CA LYS A 155 -5.70 -18.37 1.93
C LYS A 155 -5.15 -18.03 3.32
N LEU A 156 -4.87 -16.75 3.59
CA LEU A 156 -4.32 -16.29 4.86
C LEU A 156 -5.30 -16.48 6.02
N ILE A 157 -6.60 -16.32 5.77
CA ILE A 157 -7.64 -16.25 6.80
C ILE A 157 -8.50 -17.52 6.94
N ASN A 158 -8.29 -18.50 6.06
CA ASN A 158 -8.89 -19.84 6.15
C ASN A 158 -8.01 -20.79 6.98
#